data_AF-A0A432LLA6-F1
#
_entry.id   AF-A0A432LLA6-F1
#
_cell.length_a   1.000
_cell.length_b   1.000
_cell.length_c   1.000
_cell.angle_alpha   90.00
_cell.angle_beta   90.00
_cell.angle_gamma   90.00
#
_symmetry.space_group_name_H-M   'P 1'
#
loop_
_entity.id
_entity.type
_entity.pdbx_description
1 polymer ?
#
loop_
_entity_poly.entity_id
_entity_poly.type
_entity_poly.pdbx_seq_one_letter_code
_entity_poly.pdbx_strand_id
1 'polypeptide(L)'
;MKTKRIEKSFVLSVMLMLSVSYCLASNGEERQQKKSVWHEDTVTLHALYKQAVEDASTPTPEKLVNTLVIINKTDDNNGQEWIRIGDTDMVLVASFMKEKYAALYRNSTDTFRLAANESWVTVPSEWKKKAGCFAEMDSVESRMRMIQMLGLPMESQNTQVVLMYIDAKTLFRPSRDPETNDNTAQLTYPEGVSENHRDWFEYNLSLAYKPENPYPWTQLGYTYDWHSPTDTHVGLSEFVSLRGSLAKVKEVMGSHTFIQMLFK
;
A
#
# COMPACT_ATOMS: atom_id res chain seq x y z
N MET A 1 80.75 -21.17 8.10
CA MET A 1 81.38 -20.70 9.36
C MET A 1 80.87 -19.30 9.64
N LYS A 2 79.75 -19.12 10.34
CA LYS A 2 79.62 -18.93 11.80
C LYS A 2 80.64 -17.94 12.39
N THR A 3 80.17 -16.72 12.64
CA THR A 3 80.74 -15.83 13.67
C THR A 3 79.58 -15.21 14.44
N LYS A 4 79.46 -15.63 15.71
CA LYS A 4 78.58 -15.11 16.77
C LYS A 4 79.37 -14.05 17.55
N ARG A 5 78.72 -12.96 17.98
CA ARG A 5 79.01 -12.22 19.23
C ARG A 5 77.83 -11.26 19.50
N ILE A 6 76.88 -11.63 20.36
CA ILE A 6 76.79 -11.42 21.82
C ILE A 6 76.71 -9.94 22.23
N GLU A 7 75.46 -9.55 22.49
CA GLU A 7 74.87 -8.76 23.58
C GLU A 7 75.69 -7.70 24.36
N LYS A 8 75.03 -6.56 24.57
CA LYS A 8 75.05 -5.83 25.85
C LYS A 8 73.62 -5.48 26.27
N SER A 9 73.28 -5.93 27.48
CA SER A 9 72.07 -5.63 28.26
C SER A 9 72.25 -4.31 29.05
N PHE A 10 71.26 -3.98 29.90
CA PHE A 10 71.15 -2.89 30.92
C PHE A 10 70.46 -1.59 30.39
N VAL A 11 69.38 -1.00 30.96
CA VAL A 11 68.70 -1.05 32.27
C VAL A 11 67.24 -0.62 32.14
N LEU A 12 66.37 -1.27 32.92
CA LEU A 12 65.00 -0.89 33.25
C LEU A 12 64.98 0.32 34.20
N SER A 13 64.34 1.44 33.84
CA SER A 13 63.97 2.47 34.81
C SER A 13 62.52 2.89 34.63
N VAL A 14 61.71 2.47 35.59
CA VAL A 14 60.32 2.90 35.79
C VAL A 14 60.36 4.28 36.42
N MET A 15 59.82 5.30 35.74
CA MET A 15 59.44 6.56 36.38
C MET A 15 57.94 6.81 36.15
N LEU A 16 57.19 6.53 37.21
CA LEU A 16 55.82 6.97 37.41
C LEU A 16 55.84 8.48 37.70
N MET A 17 55.29 9.29 36.80
CA MET A 17 54.99 10.71 37.05
C MET A 17 53.51 10.94 36.74
N LEU A 18 52.72 11.05 37.81
CA LEU A 18 51.37 11.56 37.80
C LEU A 18 51.41 13.06 37.47
N SER A 19 50.88 13.45 36.31
CA SER A 19 50.50 14.84 36.03
C SER A 19 49.02 14.87 35.64
N VAL A 20 48.18 15.24 36.60
CA VAL A 20 46.80 15.66 36.38
C VAL A 20 46.84 17.10 35.85
N SER A 21 46.41 17.32 34.60
CA SER A 21 45.94 18.63 34.14
C SER A 21 44.90 18.47 33.03
N TYR A 22 43.66 18.68 33.47
CA TYR A 22 42.49 19.26 32.82
C TYR A 22 42.49 19.54 31.30
N CYS A 23 41.46 18.97 30.66
CA CYS A 23 40.59 19.55 29.63
C CYS A 23 41.19 20.25 28.41
N LEU A 24 41.20 19.53 27.29
CA LEU A 24 40.38 19.93 26.15
C LEU A 24 39.59 18.70 25.70
N ALA A 25 38.36 18.60 26.20
CA ALA A 25 37.34 17.80 25.53
C ALA A 25 37.17 18.42 24.14
N SER A 26 37.71 17.78 23.10
CA SER A 26 37.21 18.03 21.76
C SER A 26 35.73 17.66 21.81
N ASN A 27 34.85 18.65 21.66
CA ASN A 27 33.44 18.43 21.36
C ASN A 27 33.35 17.72 20.00
N GLY A 28 33.65 16.42 20.00
CA GLY A 28 33.04 15.51 19.07
C GLY A 28 31.60 15.40 19.54
N GLU A 29 30.73 16.26 19.01
CA GLU A 29 29.35 15.85 18.85
C GLU A 29 29.40 14.56 18.04
N GLU A 30 29.35 13.41 18.72
CA GLU A 30 28.71 12.25 18.16
C GLU A 30 27.32 12.73 17.77
N ARG A 31 27.17 13.16 16.51
CA ARG A 31 25.86 13.18 15.87
C ARG A 31 25.41 11.74 15.98
N GLN A 32 24.60 11.46 16.99
CA GLN A 32 23.65 10.36 16.93
C GLN A 32 22.95 10.56 15.59
N GLN A 33 23.37 9.78 14.59
CA GLN A 33 22.70 9.72 13.32
C GLN A 33 21.34 9.15 13.66
N LYS A 34 20.39 10.05 13.92
CA LYS A 34 19.01 9.73 14.25
C LYS A 34 18.58 8.76 13.18
N LYS A 35 18.41 7.49 13.56
CA LYS A 35 18.04 6.42 12.63
C LYS A 35 16.82 6.94 11.89
N SER A 36 16.98 7.25 10.60
CA SER A 36 15.93 7.87 9.82
C SER A 36 14.71 6.96 9.91
N VAL A 37 13.58 7.50 10.34
CA VAL A 37 12.34 6.74 10.39
C VAL A 37 11.94 6.54 8.93
N TRP A 38 11.80 5.29 8.49
CA TRP A 38 11.70 4.92 7.07
C TRP A 38 10.60 5.68 6.30
N HIS A 39 9.54 6.11 6.99
CA HIS A 39 8.40 6.84 6.42
C HIS A 39 8.64 8.36 6.29
N GLU A 40 9.76 8.87 6.82
CA GLU A 40 10.21 10.26 6.70
C GLU A 40 11.34 10.41 5.66
N ASP A 41 11.95 9.32 5.21
CA ASP A 41 13.02 9.33 4.20
C ASP A 41 12.46 9.57 2.79
N THR A 42 12.17 10.83 2.48
CA THR A 42 11.55 11.21 1.20
C THR A 42 12.40 10.84 -0.02
N VAL A 43 13.73 10.76 0.11
CA VAL A 43 14.61 10.35 -0.99
C VAL A 43 14.39 8.88 -1.30
N THR A 44 14.39 8.03 -0.28
CA THR A 44 14.12 6.59 -0.44
C THR A 44 12.70 6.33 -0.90
N LEU A 45 11.70 7.02 -0.34
CA LEU A 45 10.30 6.87 -0.75
C LEU A 45 10.08 7.26 -2.21
N HIS A 46 10.72 8.33 -2.70
CA HIS A 46 10.65 8.72 -4.11
C HIS A 46 11.26 7.66 -5.03
N ALA A 47 12.42 7.12 -4.64
CA ALA A 47 13.09 6.08 -5.41
C ALA A 47 12.23 4.81 -5.51
N LEU A 48 11.64 4.37 -4.39
CA LEU A 48 10.75 3.22 -4.35
C LEU A 48 9.49 3.43 -5.20
N TYR A 49 8.86 4.60 -5.09
CA TYR A 49 7.66 4.89 -5.88
C TYR A 49 7.96 4.93 -7.38
N LYS A 50 9.08 5.54 -7.78
CA LYS A 50 9.51 5.57 -9.18
C LYS A 50 9.78 4.15 -9.71
N GLN A 51 10.49 3.33 -8.94
CA GLN A 51 10.75 1.94 -9.31
C GLN A 51 9.45 1.14 -9.45
N ALA A 52 8.48 1.36 -8.56
CA ALA A 52 7.17 0.71 -8.64
C ALA A 52 6.42 1.06 -9.93
N VAL A 53 6.46 2.33 -10.36
CA VAL A 53 5.84 2.78 -11.62
C VAL A 53 6.52 2.12 -12.82
N GLU A 54 7.86 2.07 -12.83
CA GLU A 54 8.63 1.42 -13.88
C GLU A 54 8.32 -0.08 -13.95
N ASP A 55 8.33 -0.77 -12.82
CA ASP A 55 8.05 -2.21 -12.75
C ASP A 55 6.59 -2.55 -13.13
N ALA A 56 5.62 -1.82 -12.59
CA ALA A 56 4.20 -2.05 -12.83
C ALA A 56 3.78 -1.82 -14.30
N SER A 57 4.55 -1.03 -15.06
CA SER A 57 4.29 -0.75 -16.47
C SER A 57 4.33 -1.99 -17.38
N THR A 58 4.99 -3.06 -16.91
CA THR A 58 5.16 -4.31 -17.66
C THR A 58 4.61 -5.48 -16.85
N PRO A 59 3.35 -5.90 -17.08
CA PRO A 59 2.81 -7.12 -16.48
C PRO A 59 3.45 -8.35 -17.14
N THR A 60 3.86 -9.33 -16.32
CA THR A 60 4.50 -10.57 -16.78
C THR A 60 3.86 -11.80 -16.13
N PRO A 61 4.05 -13.02 -16.69
CA PRO A 61 3.51 -14.24 -16.08
C PRO A 61 3.95 -14.47 -14.63
N GLU A 62 5.16 -14.03 -14.26
CA GLU A 62 5.71 -14.18 -12.91
C GLU A 62 5.03 -13.25 -11.89
N LYS A 63 4.34 -12.20 -12.35
CA LYS A 63 3.57 -11.26 -11.52
C LYS A 63 2.12 -11.70 -11.32
N LEU A 64 1.67 -12.77 -12.00
CA LEU A 64 0.35 -13.33 -11.79
C LEU A 64 0.23 -13.92 -10.38
N VAL A 65 -0.90 -13.66 -9.74
CA VAL A 65 -1.24 -14.19 -8.42
C VAL A 65 -2.55 -14.96 -8.49
N ASN A 66 -2.68 -16.01 -7.69
CA ASN A 66 -3.89 -16.81 -7.53
C ASN A 66 -4.56 -16.60 -6.17
N THR A 67 -4.30 -15.44 -5.56
CA THR A 67 -4.74 -15.08 -4.22
C THR A 67 -5.68 -13.87 -4.21
N LEU A 68 -6.16 -13.42 -5.39
CA LEU A 68 -7.08 -12.29 -5.43
C LEU A 68 -8.38 -12.61 -4.70
N VAL A 69 -8.96 -11.60 -4.08
CA VAL A 69 -10.29 -11.64 -3.48
C VAL A 69 -11.30 -11.86 -4.59
N ILE A 70 -12.18 -12.82 -4.38
CA ILE A 70 -13.34 -13.12 -5.23
C ILE A 70 -14.55 -12.41 -4.65
N ILE A 71 -15.30 -11.61 -5.41
CA ILE A 71 -16.59 -11.06 -4.98
C ILE A 71 -17.65 -12.15 -5.10
N ASN A 72 -17.86 -12.90 -4.02
CA ASN A 72 -18.78 -14.02 -3.97
C ASN A 72 -19.57 -14.06 -2.65
N LYS A 73 -20.90 -13.91 -2.74
CA LYS A 73 -21.78 -13.92 -1.57
C LYS A 73 -21.97 -15.33 -0.98
N THR A 74 -21.87 -16.39 -1.79
CA THR A 74 -22.18 -17.76 -1.34
C THR A 74 -21.01 -18.47 -0.67
N ASP A 75 -19.85 -17.82 -0.61
CA ASP A 75 -18.67 -18.35 0.08
C ASP A 75 -18.57 -17.75 1.47
N ASP A 76 -19.20 -18.41 2.45
CA ASP A 76 -19.24 -17.97 3.85
C ASP A 76 -17.83 -17.89 4.50
N ASN A 77 -16.79 -18.43 3.86
CA ASN A 77 -15.42 -18.45 4.39
C ASN A 77 -14.55 -17.26 3.93
N ASN A 78 -15.05 -16.38 3.06
CA ASN A 78 -14.24 -15.27 2.53
C ASN A 78 -14.22 -14.02 3.45
N GLY A 79 -15.04 -14.00 4.50
CA GLY A 79 -15.13 -12.93 5.49
C GLY A 79 -15.74 -11.62 4.97
N GLN A 80 -16.37 -11.64 3.79
CA GLN A 80 -17.03 -10.47 3.22
C GLN A 80 -18.34 -10.18 3.93
N GLU A 81 -18.63 -8.90 4.09
CA GLU A 81 -19.87 -8.43 4.67
C GLU A 81 -20.82 -8.00 3.57
N TRP A 82 -22.06 -8.49 3.64
CA TRP A 82 -23.09 -8.27 2.63
C TRP A 82 -24.37 -7.77 3.27
N ILE A 83 -25.07 -6.87 2.58
CA ILE A 83 -26.46 -6.52 2.88
C ILE A 83 -27.32 -6.71 1.64
N ARG A 84 -28.64 -6.75 1.83
CA ARG A 84 -29.62 -6.78 0.75
C ARG A 84 -30.45 -5.50 0.78
N ILE A 85 -30.54 -4.81 -0.35
CA ILE A 85 -31.39 -3.62 -0.54
C ILE A 85 -32.34 -3.91 -1.71
N GLY A 86 -33.61 -4.15 -1.39
CA GLY A 86 -34.58 -4.65 -2.36
C GLY A 86 -34.07 -5.97 -2.98
N ASP A 87 -33.90 -5.97 -4.31
CA ASP A 87 -33.39 -7.12 -5.06
C ASP A 87 -31.88 -7.18 -5.28
N THR A 88 -31.14 -6.20 -4.73
CA THR A 88 -29.71 -6.04 -4.97
C THR A 88 -28.87 -6.51 -3.78
N ASP A 89 -27.94 -7.42 -4.05
CA ASP A 89 -26.90 -7.83 -3.11
C ASP A 89 -25.75 -6.82 -3.13
N MET A 90 -25.47 -6.25 -1.96
CA MET A 90 -24.47 -5.20 -1.80
C MET A 90 -23.30 -5.75 -0.99
N VAL A 91 -22.08 -5.61 -1.50
CA VAL A 91 -20.84 -6.03 -0.82
C VAL A 91 -20.18 -4.83 -0.14
N LEU A 92 -19.65 -5.02 1.06
CA LEU A 92 -18.90 -3.99 1.76
C LEU A 92 -17.52 -3.82 1.13
N VAL A 93 -17.19 -2.58 0.76
CA VAL A 93 -15.90 -2.19 0.21
C VAL A 93 -15.32 -0.99 0.97
N ALA A 94 -14.02 -0.76 0.79
CA ALA A 94 -13.28 0.34 1.38
C ALA A 94 -12.62 1.20 0.30
N SER A 95 -12.80 2.52 0.40
CA SER A 95 -12.07 3.51 -0.40
C SER A 95 -11.27 4.43 0.51
N PHE A 96 -10.03 4.76 0.14
CA PHE A 96 -9.15 5.63 0.90
C PHE A 96 -8.96 6.97 0.18
N MET A 97 -9.35 8.07 0.83
CA MET A 97 -9.46 9.37 0.18
C MET A 97 -9.11 10.56 1.10
N LYS A 98 -9.00 11.75 0.50
CA LYS A 98 -8.80 13.00 1.24
C LYS A 98 -10.05 13.35 2.06
N GLU A 99 -9.81 13.96 3.22
CA GLU A 99 -10.84 14.47 4.14
C GLU A 99 -11.98 15.22 3.45
N LYS A 100 -11.65 16.17 2.55
CA LYS A 100 -12.65 16.98 1.85
C LYS A 100 -13.62 16.16 0.99
N TYR A 101 -13.21 14.99 0.49
CA TYR A 101 -14.06 14.09 -0.29
C TYR A 101 -14.85 13.17 0.64
N ALA A 102 -14.21 12.63 1.68
CA ALA A 102 -14.86 11.79 2.68
C ALA A 102 -15.99 12.54 3.42
N ALA A 103 -15.85 13.85 3.63
CA ALA A 103 -16.87 14.69 4.25
C ALA A 103 -18.23 14.63 3.54
N LEU A 104 -18.25 14.37 2.22
CA LEU A 104 -19.48 14.23 1.43
C LEU A 104 -20.30 13.00 1.83
N TYR A 105 -19.69 12.01 2.50
CA TYR A 105 -20.30 10.74 2.85
C TYR A 105 -20.78 10.67 4.31
N ARG A 106 -20.30 11.55 5.21
CA ARG A 106 -20.52 11.41 6.66
C ARG A 106 -21.98 11.49 7.13
N ASN A 107 -22.84 12.15 6.35
CA ASN A 107 -24.25 12.32 6.68
C ASN A 107 -25.16 11.50 5.75
N SER A 108 -24.60 10.61 4.93
CA SER A 108 -25.37 9.73 4.05
C SER A 108 -25.92 8.56 4.86
N THR A 109 -27.22 8.60 5.15
CA THR A 109 -27.95 7.50 5.80
C THR A 109 -28.74 6.65 4.82
N ASP A 110 -29.17 7.26 3.71
CA ASP A 110 -29.93 6.63 2.65
C ASP A 110 -29.02 6.10 1.54
N THR A 111 -29.59 5.24 0.71
CA THR A 111 -28.95 4.81 -0.54
C THR A 111 -28.84 5.96 -1.52
N PHE A 112 -27.76 5.99 -2.27
CA PHE A 112 -27.52 6.97 -3.32
C PHE A 112 -26.85 6.30 -4.52
N ARG A 113 -26.76 7.04 -5.63
CA ARG A 113 -25.98 6.62 -6.79
C ARG A 113 -24.68 7.40 -6.80
N LEU A 114 -23.56 6.70 -7.05
CA LEU A 114 -22.26 7.35 -7.17
C LEU A 114 -22.31 8.37 -8.33
N ALA A 115 -22.19 9.66 -7.96
CA ALA A 115 -22.49 10.80 -8.83
C ALA A 115 -21.30 11.24 -9.70
N ALA A 116 -20.08 11.00 -9.25
CA ALA A 116 -18.82 11.33 -9.93
C ALA A 116 -18.10 10.05 -10.39
N ASN A 117 -16.95 10.24 -11.07
CA ASN A 117 -16.04 9.24 -11.63
C ASN A 117 -15.99 7.89 -10.88
N GLU A 118 -15.60 6.85 -11.63
CA GLU A 118 -15.21 5.53 -11.12
C GLU A 118 -14.53 5.57 -9.75
N SER A 119 -15.04 4.79 -8.80
CA SER A 119 -14.47 4.71 -7.45
C SER A 119 -13.63 3.45 -7.33
N TRP A 120 -12.34 3.65 -7.04
CA TRP A 120 -11.41 2.57 -6.73
C TRP A 120 -11.62 2.11 -5.30
N VAL A 121 -11.78 0.80 -5.14
CA VAL A 121 -12.13 0.18 -3.87
C VAL A 121 -11.39 -1.14 -3.66
N THR A 122 -11.27 -1.50 -2.39
CA THR A 122 -10.71 -2.78 -1.91
C THR A 122 -11.70 -3.42 -0.94
N VAL A 123 -11.44 -4.64 -0.49
CA VAL A 123 -12.38 -5.38 0.39
C VAL A 123 -11.86 -5.39 1.84
N PRO A 124 -12.65 -4.95 2.85
CA PRO A 124 -12.22 -4.90 4.25
C PRO A 124 -11.70 -6.22 4.83
N SER A 125 -12.22 -7.36 4.37
CA SER A 125 -11.75 -8.67 4.85
C SER A 125 -10.30 -8.96 4.47
N GLU A 126 -9.82 -8.43 3.34
CA GLU A 126 -8.42 -8.56 2.92
C GLU A 126 -7.49 -7.66 3.72
N TRP A 127 -7.94 -6.43 4.02
CA TRP A 127 -7.25 -5.57 5.00
C TRP A 127 -7.06 -6.29 6.33
N LYS A 128 -8.09 -6.98 6.83
CA LYS A 128 -8.01 -7.76 8.06
C LYS A 128 -6.98 -8.90 7.96
N LYS A 129 -6.91 -9.60 6.82
CA LYS A 129 -5.86 -10.61 6.58
C LYS A 129 -4.45 -10.01 6.58
N LYS A 130 -4.30 -8.75 6.16
CA LYS A 130 -3.03 -8.01 6.15
C LYS A 130 -2.81 -7.13 7.39
N ALA A 131 -3.61 -7.28 8.46
CA ALA A 131 -3.51 -6.45 9.67
C ALA A 131 -2.10 -6.48 10.28
N GLY A 132 -1.42 -7.63 10.24
CA GLY A 132 -0.04 -7.79 10.73
C GLY A 132 0.97 -6.86 10.06
N CYS A 133 0.71 -6.36 8.85
CA CYS A 133 1.56 -5.36 8.17
C CYS A 133 1.54 -3.98 8.85
N PHE A 134 0.65 -3.76 9.82
CA PHE A 134 0.46 -2.51 10.53
C PHE A 134 0.70 -2.64 12.04
N ALA A 135 1.17 -3.80 12.50
CA ALA A 135 1.38 -4.05 13.92
C ALA A 135 2.37 -3.03 14.50
N GLU A 136 2.03 -2.51 15.68
CA GLU A 136 2.88 -1.57 16.45
C GLU A 136 3.16 -0.21 15.77
N MET A 137 2.49 0.08 14.64
CA MET A 137 2.64 1.36 13.94
C MET A 137 1.79 2.46 14.57
N ASP A 138 2.34 3.66 14.67
CA ASP A 138 1.57 4.84 15.04
C ASP A 138 0.68 5.36 13.88
N SER A 139 -0.02 6.47 14.12
CA SER A 139 -0.93 7.05 13.12
C SER A 139 -0.25 7.59 11.86
N VAL A 140 1.00 8.03 11.93
CA VAL A 140 1.78 8.55 10.80
C VAL A 140 2.34 7.38 9.99
N GLU A 141 2.94 6.41 10.68
CA GLU A 141 3.48 5.19 10.11
C GLU A 141 2.42 4.38 9.37
N SER A 142 1.30 4.10 10.05
CA SER A 142 0.21 3.32 9.47
C SER A 142 -0.40 4.00 8.25
N ARG A 143 -0.51 5.33 8.23
CA ARG A 143 -0.97 6.08 7.06
C ARG A 143 0.00 5.93 5.88
N MET A 144 1.31 6.09 6.09
CA MET A 144 2.30 5.87 5.03
C MET A 144 2.27 4.43 4.53
N ARG A 145 2.15 3.45 5.44
CA ARG A 145 2.05 2.04 5.07
C ARG A 145 0.80 1.74 4.24
N MET A 146 -0.33 2.40 4.53
CA MET A 146 -1.55 2.31 3.72
C MET A 146 -1.36 2.90 2.32
N ILE A 147 -0.68 4.05 2.20
CA ILE A 147 -0.33 4.66 0.90
C ILE A 147 0.50 3.68 0.08
N GLN A 148 1.51 3.05 0.70
CA GLN A 148 2.34 2.02 0.08
C GLN A 148 1.53 0.81 -0.38
N MET A 149 0.72 0.24 0.52
CA MET A 149 -0.08 -0.95 0.24
C MET A 149 -1.05 -0.74 -0.93
N LEU A 150 -1.59 0.47 -1.07
CA LEU A 150 -2.55 0.84 -2.11
C LEU A 150 -1.92 1.39 -3.40
N GLY A 151 -0.59 1.36 -3.53
CA GLY A 151 0.09 1.89 -4.71
C GLY A 151 -0.11 3.40 -4.90
N LEU A 152 -0.46 4.14 -3.86
CA LEU A 152 -0.74 5.58 -3.98
C LEU A 152 0.57 6.39 -4.06
N PRO A 153 0.55 7.59 -4.69
CA PRO A 153 1.67 8.52 -4.66
C PRO A 153 2.12 8.80 -3.22
N MET A 154 3.43 8.89 -3.00
CA MET A 154 3.99 9.09 -1.65
C MET A 154 3.52 10.40 -1.00
N GLU A 155 3.19 11.41 -1.80
CA GLU A 155 2.65 12.70 -1.37
C GLU A 155 1.13 12.69 -1.16
N SER A 156 0.49 11.51 -1.25
CA SER A 156 -0.95 11.36 -1.05
C SER A 156 -1.38 11.97 0.28
N GLN A 157 -2.36 12.86 0.18
CA GLN A 157 -3.00 13.53 1.32
C GLN A 157 -4.23 12.76 1.82
N ASN A 158 -4.38 11.51 1.41
CA ASN A 158 -5.49 10.68 1.86
C ASN A 158 -5.34 10.39 3.35
N THR A 159 -6.45 10.52 4.08
CA THR A 159 -6.48 10.37 5.54
C THR A 159 -7.70 9.63 6.03
N GLN A 160 -8.74 9.48 5.20
CA GLN A 160 -10.02 8.92 5.56
C GLN A 160 -10.32 7.65 4.77
N VAL A 161 -10.86 6.65 5.45
CA VAL A 161 -11.46 5.47 4.85
C VAL A 161 -12.97 5.64 4.85
N VAL A 162 -13.59 5.44 3.69
CA VAL A 162 -15.04 5.33 3.54
C VAL A 162 -15.38 3.87 3.30
N LEU A 163 -16.08 3.27 4.27
CA LEU A 163 -16.69 1.96 4.13
C LEU A 163 -18.09 2.12 3.55
N MET A 164 -18.35 1.45 2.44
CA MET A 164 -19.64 1.54 1.76
C MET A 164 -20.06 0.19 1.19
N TYR A 165 -21.35 -0.08 1.23
CA TYR A 165 -21.96 -1.18 0.51
C TYR A 165 -22.22 -0.74 -0.92
N ILE A 166 -21.70 -1.48 -1.90
CA ILE A 166 -21.91 -1.23 -3.34
C ILE A 166 -22.58 -2.44 -3.98
N ASP A 167 -23.42 -2.22 -4.98
CA ASP A 167 -23.97 -3.28 -5.83
C ASP A 167 -22.83 -4.12 -6.42
N ALA A 168 -22.74 -5.39 -6.01
CA ALA A 168 -21.64 -6.24 -6.42
C ALA A 168 -21.59 -6.47 -7.94
N LYS A 169 -22.73 -6.35 -8.64
CA LYS A 169 -22.81 -6.53 -10.10
C LYS A 169 -22.21 -5.37 -10.87
N THR A 170 -21.94 -4.24 -10.22
CA THR A 170 -21.36 -3.06 -10.86
C THR A 170 -19.88 -2.86 -10.50
N LEU A 171 -19.28 -3.83 -9.81
CA LEU A 171 -17.85 -3.92 -9.58
C LEU A 171 -17.18 -4.73 -10.71
N PHE A 172 -16.00 -4.28 -11.11
CA PHE A 172 -15.14 -5.00 -12.04
C PHE A 172 -13.68 -4.88 -11.61
N ARG A 173 -12.84 -5.84 -12.02
CA ARG A 173 -11.38 -5.73 -11.82
C ARG A 173 -10.79 -4.75 -12.82
N PRO A 174 -9.95 -3.79 -12.39
CA PRO A 174 -9.23 -2.89 -13.29
C PRO A 174 -8.07 -3.63 -13.96
N SER A 175 -8.40 -4.54 -14.87
CA SER A 175 -7.48 -5.47 -15.52
C SER A 175 -7.99 -5.81 -16.93
N ARG A 176 -7.20 -6.50 -17.76
CA ARG A 176 -7.70 -7.04 -19.04
C ARG A 176 -8.75 -8.12 -18.84
N ASP A 177 -8.73 -8.76 -17.68
CA ASP A 177 -9.74 -9.65 -17.19
C ASP A 177 -10.64 -8.94 -16.13
N PRO A 178 -11.82 -8.42 -16.53
CA PRO A 178 -12.65 -7.59 -15.66
C PRO A 178 -13.50 -8.36 -14.66
N GLU A 179 -13.52 -9.69 -14.76
CA GLU A 179 -14.33 -10.56 -13.93
C GLU A 179 -14.02 -10.34 -12.43
N THR A 180 -14.93 -10.76 -11.53
CA THR A 180 -14.71 -10.66 -10.07
C THR A 180 -14.96 -11.97 -9.33
N ASN A 181 -15.30 -13.04 -10.04
CA ASN A 181 -15.66 -14.37 -9.56
C ASN A 181 -14.51 -15.40 -9.54
N ASP A 182 -13.28 -15.05 -9.93
CA ASP A 182 -12.08 -15.86 -9.79
C ASP A 182 -10.94 -15.15 -9.02
N ASN A 183 -9.84 -15.85 -8.76
CA ASN A 183 -8.74 -15.36 -7.93
C ASN A 183 -7.49 -14.94 -8.72
N THR A 184 -7.57 -14.83 -10.05
CA THR A 184 -6.43 -14.55 -10.95
C THR A 184 -6.87 -13.74 -12.16
N ALA A 185 -6.43 -12.48 -12.27
CA ALA A 185 -6.62 -11.70 -13.48
C ALA A 185 -5.67 -12.13 -14.61
N GLN A 186 -6.20 -12.51 -15.78
CA GLN A 186 -5.39 -12.92 -16.93
C GLN A 186 -4.62 -11.76 -17.59
N LEU A 187 -3.47 -12.07 -18.21
CA LEU A 187 -2.66 -11.12 -19.00
C LEU A 187 -3.34 -10.66 -20.30
N THR A 188 -4.35 -11.39 -20.76
CA THR A 188 -5.05 -11.15 -22.01
C THR A 188 -6.54 -11.05 -21.76
N TYR A 189 -7.25 -10.32 -22.61
CA TYR A 189 -8.70 -10.27 -22.55
C TYR A 189 -9.32 -11.66 -22.76
N PRO A 190 -10.09 -12.19 -21.79
CA PRO A 190 -10.89 -13.37 -22.02
C PRO A 190 -11.98 -13.14 -23.08
N GLU A 191 -12.60 -14.23 -23.52
CA GLU A 191 -13.76 -14.15 -24.41
C GLU A 191 -14.92 -13.41 -23.74
N GLY A 192 -15.62 -12.57 -24.49
CA GLY A 192 -16.81 -11.85 -24.00
C GLY A 192 -16.54 -10.52 -23.28
N VAL A 193 -15.27 -10.11 -23.10
CA VAL A 193 -14.98 -8.76 -22.57
C VAL A 193 -15.48 -7.68 -23.53
N SER A 194 -16.39 -6.84 -23.04
CA SER A 194 -17.05 -5.78 -23.82
C SER A 194 -16.08 -4.74 -24.37
N GLU A 195 -16.44 -4.12 -25.50
CA GLU A 195 -15.70 -2.98 -26.07
C GLU A 195 -15.60 -1.81 -25.10
N ASN A 196 -16.67 -1.49 -24.37
CA ASN A 196 -16.67 -0.44 -23.35
C ASN A 196 -15.59 -0.65 -22.28
N HIS A 197 -15.38 -1.90 -21.84
CA HIS A 197 -14.31 -2.20 -20.86
C HIS A 197 -12.92 -2.09 -21.49
N ARG A 198 -12.75 -2.52 -22.75
CA ARG A 198 -11.48 -2.38 -23.47
C ARG A 198 -11.12 -0.90 -23.64
N ASP A 199 -12.07 -0.08 -24.06
CA ASP A 199 -11.87 1.37 -24.21
C ASP A 199 -11.54 2.03 -22.87
N TRP A 200 -12.26 1.64 -21.81
CA TRP A 200 -11.96 2.08 -20.44
C TRP A 200 -10.54 1.71 -20.02
N PHE A 201 -10.12 0.47 -20.27
CA PHE A 201 -8.83 -0.06 -19.89
C PHE A 201 -7.70 0.66 -20.64
N GLU A 202 -7.79 0.76 -21.97
CA GLU A 202 -6.78 1.41 -22.80
C GLU A 202 -6.69 2.93 -22.51
N TYR A 203 -7.81 3.57 -22.20
CA TYR A 203 -7.82 4.97 -21.75
C TYR A 203 -7.04 5.13 -20.43
N ASN A 204 -7.33 4.30 -19.42
CA ASN A 204 -6.60 4.34 -18.15
C ASN A 204 -5.11 4.00 -18.33
N LEU A 205 -4.79 3.03 -19.20
CA LEU A 205 -3.42 2.63 -19.51
C LEU A 205 -2.63 3.79 -20.11
N SER A 206 -3.27 4.56 -21.00
CA SER A 206 -2.66 5.75 -21.62
C SER A 206 -2.32 6.86 -20.61
N LEU A 207 -2.90 6.83 -19.41
CA LEU A 207 -2.71 7.82 -18.36
C LEU A 207 -1.79 7.33 -17.24
N ALA A 208 -1.86 6.05 -16.89
CA ALA A 208 -1.27 5.50 -15.67
C ALA A 208 0.24 5.77 -15.52
N TYR A 209 1.00 5.75 -16.61
CA TYR A 209 2.46 5.89 -16.56
C TYR A 209 2.99 7.23 -17.09
N LYS A 210 2.09 8.21 -17.24
CA LYS A 210 2.49 9.54 -17.70
C LYS A 210 3.31 10.28 -16.62
N PRO A 211 4.38 11.02 -16.99
CA PRO A 211 5.23 11.71 -16.03
C PRO A 211 4.50 12.72 -15.13
N GLU A 212 3.37 13.28 -15.58
CA GLU A 212 2.62 14.28 -14.83
C GLU A 212 1.88 13.71 -13.62
N ASN A 213 1.44 12.45 -13.71
CA ASN A 213 0.71 11.77 -12.64
C ASN A 213 0.92 10.25 -12.71
N PRO A 214 2.15 9.76 -12.50
CA PRO A 214 2.46 8.35 -12.61
C PRO A 214 1.81 7.57 -11.46
N TYR A 215 1.28 6.40 -11.77
CA TYR A 215 0.62 5.49 -10.85
C TYR A 215 1.06 4.05 -11.16
N PRO A 216 1.54 3.27 -10.18
CA PRO A 216 2.01 1.90 -10.38
C PRO A 216 0.82 0.94 -10.53
N TRP A 217 -0.03 1.17 -11.53
CA TRP A 217 -1.15 0.27 -11.85
C TRP A 217 -0.61 -1.06 -12.35
N THR A 218 -0.95 -2.17 -11.71
CA THR A 218 -0.39 -3.49 -12.06
C THR A 218 -1.02 -4.07 -13.31
N GLN A 219 -2.25 -3.65 -13.64
CA GLN A 219 -3.10 -4.25 -14.66
C GLN A 219 -3.51 -5.70 -14.35
N LEU A 220 -3.27 -6.18 -13.12
CA LEU A 220 -3.41 -7.57 -12.68
C LEU A 220 -4.41 -7.73 -11.52
N GLY A 221 -5.27 -6.73 -11.29
CA GLY A 221 -6.34 -6.82 -10.30
C GLY A 221 -5.88 -6.73 -8.84
N TYR A 222 -4.62 -6.34 -8.59
CA TYR A 222 -4.11 -5.98 -7.25
C TYR A 222 -3.34 -4.65 -7.28
N THR A 223 -3.32 -3.92 -6.16
CA THR A 223 -2.53 -2.70 -6.00
C THR A 223 -1.05 -3.03 -5.87
N TYR A 224 -0.16 -2.22 -6.44
CA TYR A 224 1.28 -2.41 -6.26
C TYR A 224 1.73 -1.94 -4.87
N ASP A 225 2.24 -2.84 -4.04
CA ASP A 225 2.82 -2.51 -2.74
C ASP A 225 4.29 -2.09 -2.90
N TRP A 226 4.53 -0.78 -2.90
CA TRP A 226 5.88 -0.24 -3.09
C TRP A 226 6.71 -0.17 -1.79
N HIS A 227 6.27 -0.81 -0.71
CA HIS A 227 7.06 -0.94 0.51
C HIS A 227 8.25 -1.90 0.29
N SER A 228 9.48 -1.38 0.47
CA SER A 228 10.75 -2.08 0.18
C SER A 228 10.95 -3.49 0.75
N PRO A 229 10.45 -3.85 1.96
CA PRO A 229 10.57 -5.21 2.51
C PRO A 229 9.61 -6.24 1.90
N THR A 230 8.78 -5.86 0.93
CA THR A 230 7.83 -6.79 0.31
C THR A 230 8.43 -7.41 -0.94
N ASP A 231 8.84 -8.68 -0.86
CA ASP A 231 9.46 -9.38 -1.99
C ASP A 231 8.51 -9.58 -3.19
N THR A 232 7.19 -9.53 -2.94
CA THR A 232 6.18 -9.79 -3.98
C THR A 232 5.58 -8.53 -4.60
N HIS A 233 5.68 -7.38 -3.93
CA HIS A 233 4.96 -6.15 -4.29
C HIS A 233 3.44 -6.30 -4.44
N VAL A 234 2.86 -7.37 -3.89
CA VAL A 234 1.41 -7.63 -3.97
C VAL A 234 0.69 -6.93 -2.82
N GLY A 235 -0.01 -5.85 -3.13
CA GLY A 235 -0.88 -5.12 -2.21
C GLY A 235 -2.22 -5.82 -1.99
N LEU A 236 -3.32 -5.13 -2.23
CA LEU A 236 -4.68 -5.62 -2.04
C LEU A 236 -5.34 -5.87 -3.37
N SER A 237 -6.30 -6.78 -3.41
CA SER A 237 -7.18 -6.95 -4.56
C SER A 237 -7.96 -5.66 -4.79
N GLU A 238 -7.89 -5.13 -6.00
CA GLU A 238 -8.51 -3.86 -6.38
C GLU A 238 -9.72 -4.06 -7.30
N PHE A 239 -10.70 -3.18 -7.13
CA PHE A 239 -11.92 -3.15 -7.91
C PHE A 239 -12.28 -1.71 -8.24
N VAL A 240 -13.06 -1.54 -9.30
CA VAL A 240 -13.65 -0.27 -9.67
C VAL A 240 -15.16 -0.42 -9.71
N SER A 241 -15.88 0.55 -9.13
CA SER A 241 -17.33 0.63 -9.26
C SER A 241 -17.71 1.50 -10.46
N LEU A 242 -18.65 1.01 -11.27
CA LEU A 242 -19.19 1.76 -12.39
C LEU A 242 -19.88 3.05 -11.92
N ARG A 243 -19.84 4.08 -12.76
CA ARG A 243 -20.62 5.30 -12.54
C ARG A 243 -22.10 4.97 -12.33
N GLY A 244 -22.72 5.59 -11.33
CA GLY A 244 -24.14 5.39 -11.04
C GLY A 244 -24.47 4.09 -10.28
N SER A 245 -23.45 3.33 -9.86
CA SER A 245 -23.61 2.19 -8.94
C SER A 245 -24.43 2.61 -7.72
N LEU A 246 -25.37 1.74 -7.31
CA LEU A 246 -26.08 1.92 -6.05
C LEU A 246 -25.07 1.75 -4.91
N ALA A 247 -25.11 2.67 -3.95
CA ALA A 247 -24.23 2.66 -2.79
C ALA A 247 -24.98 3.04 -1.52
N LYS A 248 -24.48 2.56 -0.38
CA LYS A 248 -24.89 2.97 0.96
C LYS A 248 -23.66 3.09 1.85
N VAL A 249 -23.45 4.23 2.48
CA VAL A 249 -22.34 4.40 3.43
C VAL A 249 -22.60 3.55 4.66
N LYS A 250 -21.59 2.77 5.07
CA LYS A 250 -21.56 2.09 6.37
C LYS A 250 -20.93 3.00 7.41
N GLU A 251 -19.74 3.51 7.09
CA GLU A 251 -18.95 4.28 8.05
C GLU A 251 -17.89 5.13 7.34
N VAL A 252 -17.53 6.27 7.94
CA VAL A 252 -16.40 7.10 7.53
C VAL A 252 -15.51 7.30 8.74
N MET A 253 -14.23 6.99 8.61
CA MET A 253 -13.28 7.05 9.73
C MET A 253 -11.88 7.46 9.28
N GLY A 254 -11.06 7.90 10.23
CA GLY A 254 -9.64 8.11 9.99
C GLY A 254 -8.92 6.80 9.69
N SER A 255 -7.91 6.86 8.83
CA SER A 255 -7.03 5.72 8.47
C SER A 255 -6.49 4.97 9.69
N HIS A 256 -5.96 5.66 10.69
CA HIS A 256 -5.45 5.00 11.89
C HIS A 256 -6.55 4.27 12.69
N THR A 257 -7.74 4.87 12.79
CA THR A 257 -8.91 4.22 13.42
C THR A 257 -9.31 2.96 12.65
N PHE A 258 -9.33 3.01 11.32
CA PHE A 258 -9.57 1.84 10.48
C PHE A 258 -8.56 0.73 10.75
N ILE A 259 -7.25 1.06 10.78
CA ILE A 259 -6.19 0.09 11.09
C ILE A 259 -6.38 -0.53 12.48
N GLN A 260 -6.70 0.26 13.51
CA GLN A 260 -6.98 -0.26 14.85
C GLN A 260 -8.16 -1.23 14.89
N MET A 261 -9.16 -1.05 14.01
CA MET A 261 -10.29 -1.98 13.90
C MET A 261 -9.90 -3.33 13.30
N LEU A 262 -8.85 -3.40 12.48
CA LEU A 262 -8.43 -4.67 11.86
C LEU A 262 -7.92 -5.70 12.88
N PHE A 263 -7.45 -5.24 14.06
CA PHE A 263 -6.95 -6.09 15.13
C PHE A 263 -8.04 -6.59 16.11
N LYS A 264 -9.30 -6.19 15.89
CA LYS A 264 -10.46 -6.65 16.66
C LYS A 264 -11.16 -7.80 15.95
#